data_AF-A0A7S2TMW4-F1
#
_entry.id   AF-A0A7S2TMW4-F1
#
_cell.length_a   1.000
_cell.length_b   1.000
_cell.length_c   1.000
_cell.angle_alpha   90.00
_cell.angle_beta   90.00
_cell.angle_gamma   90.00
#
_symmetry.space_group_name_H-M   'P 1'
#
loop_
_entity.id
_entity.type
_entity.pdbx_description
1 polymer ?
#
loop_
_entity_poly.entity_id
_entity_poly.type
_entity_poly.pdbx_seq_one_letter_code
_entity_poly.pdbx_strand_id
1 'polypeptide(L)'
;MNATKMLLIALLVPALMAININVNSTSTTCGGNCPGGCSDCPCGTSSSSQSISSWCSKYSGWKQSSCECIMSHESRGNANAVNQNFGGSYDVGLWQINSANWGSCSGGKAPCDPSTNLNCAKKVFAWGGNTWKLWSTCSICGVCGSS
;
A
#
# COMPACT_ATOMS: atom_id res chain seq x y z
N MET A 1 41.70 65.21 -35.18
CA MET A 1 40.33 65.25 -34.63
C MET A 1 39.55 64.10 -35.23
N ASN A 2 38.78 63.38 -34.40
CA ASN A 2 37.91 62.20 -34.67
C ASN A 2 38.63 60.90 -35.05
N ALA A 3 38.85 59.94 -34.13
CA ALA A 3 37.90 59.07 -33.39
C ALA A 3 37.39 57.90 -34.25
N THR A 4 38.16 56.82 -34.31
CA THR A 4 37.65 55.49 -34.69
C THR A 4 37.43 54.71 -33.40
N LYS A 5 36.23 54.86 -32.82
CA LYS A 5 35.79 54.09 -31.65
C LYS A 5 35.73 52.61 -32.03
N MET A 6 36.59 51.81 -31.40
CA MET A 6 36.42 50.36 -31.24
C MET A 6 35.03 50.10 -30.66
N LEU A 7 34.13 49.56 -31.48
CA LEU A 7 32.86 49.01 -31.00
C LEU A 7 33.10 47.54 -30.66
N LEU A 8 33.44 47.28 -29.39
CA LEU A 8 33.44 45.94 -28.81
C LEU A 8 32.01 45.39 -28.84
N ILE A 9 31.79 44.36 -29.65
CA ILE A 9 30.58 43.53 -29.62
C ILE A 9 30.64 42.73 -28.32
N ALA A 10 30.03 43.25 -27.26
CA ALA A 10 29.79 42.50 -26.04
C ALA A 10 28.67 41.49 -26.33
N LEU A 11 29.06 40.22 -26.49
CA LEU A 11 28.16 39.07 -26.59
C LEU A 11 27.22 39.05 -25.39
N LEU A 12 25.92 39.21 -25.66
CA LEU A 12 24.84 38.90 -24.72
C LEU A 12 24.88 37.40 -24.42
N VAL A 13 25.46 37.03 -23.28
CA VAL A 13 25.33 35.69 -22.72
C VAL A 13 23.88 35.52 -22.27
N PRO A 14 23.09 34.58 -22.82
CA PRO A 14 21.82 34.25 -22.22
C PRO A 14 22.11 33.59 -20.87
N ALA A 15 21.77 34.29 -19.79
CA ALA A 15 21.81 33.75 -18.44
C ALA A 15 20.85 32.56 -18.39
N LEU A 16 21.41 31.35 -18.42
CA LEU A 16 20.67 30.12 -18.21
C LEU A 16 20.24 30.12 -16.73
N MET A 17 19.02 30.61 -16.46
CA MET A 17 18.41 30.50 -15.14
C MET A 17 18.25 29.01 -14.84
N ALA A 18 19.11 28.48 -13.97
CA ALA A 18 18.95 27.16 -13.41
C ALA A 18 17.60 27.13 -12.69
N ILE A 19 16.65 26.41 -13.26
CA ILE A 19 15.38 26.10 -12.60
C ILE A 19 15.74 25.17 -11.44
N ASN A 20 15.79 25.72 -10.22
CA ASN A 20 15.84 24.92 -9.00
C ASN A 20 14.49 24.24 -8.83
N ILE A 21 14.30 23.10 -9.48
CA ILE A 21 13.15 22.23 -9.20
C ILE A 21 13.40 21.64 -7.81
N ASN A 22 12.85 22.27 -6.78
CA ASN A 22 12.77 21.68 -5.46
C ASN A 22 11.69 20.57 -5.52
N VAL A 23 12.10 19.36 -5.91
CA VAL A 23 11.22 18.19 -5.81
C VAL A 23 11.07 17.88 -4.33
N ASN A 24 10.02 18.42 -3.73
CA ASN A 24 9.65 18.13 -2.35
C ASN A 24 9.12 16.69 -2.29
N SER A 25 10.02 15.72 -2.13
CA SER A 25 9.72 14.31 -1.84
C SER A 25 9.08 14.20 -0.46
N THR A 26 7.82 14.60 -0.36
CA THR A 26 7.00 14.48 0.85
C THR A 26 6.75 12.99 1.11
N SER A 27 7.57 12.41 1.99
CA SER A 27 7.33 11.20 2.79
C SER A 27 6.21 10.29 2.26
N THR A 28 6.54 9.38 1.34
CA THR A 28 5.59 8.35 0.89
C THR A 28 5.49 7.25 1.93
N THR A 29 4.47 7.24 2.77
CA THR A 29 3.99 5.93 3.21
C THR A 29 2.47 5.90 3.32
N CYS A 30 1.89 4.90 2.68
CA CYS A 30 0.75 4.16 3.17
C CYS A 30 0.99 2.71 2.74
N GLY A 31 0.86 1.77 3.66
CA GLY A 31 1.19 0.35 3.47
C GLY A 31 2.46 -0.05 4.20
N GLY A 32 3.30 0.95 4.49
CA GLY A 32 4.40 0.88 5.44
C GLY A 32 4.18 1.86 6.58
N ASN A 33 2.98 1.81 7.20
CA ASN A 33 2.63 2.48 8.47
C ASN A 33 2.75 4.01 8.52
N CYS A 34 2.60 4.64 7.36
CA CYS A 34 1.87 5.89 7.12
C CYS A 34 2.23 7.14 7.95
N PRO A 35 3.16 7.96 7.43
CA PRO A 35 2.85 9.37 7.12
C PRO A 35 2.93 9.72 5.62
N GLY A 36 2.02 10.58 5.13
CA GLY A 36 2.06 11.32 3.85
C GLY A 36 1.39 10.68 2.63
N GLY A 37 0.94 9.42 2.72
CA GLY A 37 0.33 8.68 1.60
C GLY A 37 -1.13 8.27 1.78
N CYS A 38 -1.73 8.45 2.97
CA CYS A 38 -3.16 8.23 3.23
C CYS A 38 -3.74 9.36 4.08
N SER A 39 -5.06 9.55 4.00
CA SER A 39 -5.77 10.55 4.81
C SER A 39 -5.77 10.19 6.30
N ASP A 40 -5.78 8.90 6.64
CA ASP A 40 -5.79 8.40 8.02
C ASP A 40 -4.94 7.13 8.17
N CYS A 41 -4.55 6.85 9.41
CA CYS A 41 -3.76 5.67 9.80
C CYS A 41 -4.58 4.81 10.79
N PRO A 42 -5.60 4.07 10.33
CA PRO A 42 -6.54 3.37 11.22
C PRO A 42 -5.87 2.32 12.12
N CYS A 43 -4.71 1.79 11.72
CA CYS A 43 -3.93 0.83 12.51
C CYS A 43 -2.68 1.44 13.15
N GLY A 44 -2.62 2.77 13.24
CA GLY A 44 -1.49 3.50 13.80
C GLY A 44 -0.34 3.70 12.80
N THR A 45 0.70 4.40 13.25
CA THR A 45 1.82 4.85 12.41
C THR A 45 3.09 4.00 12.56
N SER A 46 3.01 2.88 13.29
CA SER A 46 4.14 1.99 13.51
C SER A 46 3.93 0.67 12.78
N SER A 47 4.99 0.10 12.20
CA SER A 47 4.94 -1.24 11.61
C SER A 47 4.74 -2.30 12.70
N SER A 48 4.11 -3.40 12.31
CA SER A 48 3.97 -4.60 13.13
C SER A 48 4.30 -5.81 12.28
N SER A 49 5.59 -6.18 12.22
CA SER A 49 6.06 -7.29 11.39
C SER A 49 5.66 -8.64 11.98
N GLN A 50 5.10 -9.50 11.14
CA GLN A 50 4.61 -10.83 11.49
C GLN A 50 5.20 -11.89 10.55
N SER A 51 5.31 -13.13 11.03
CA SER A 51 5.69 -14.27 10.17
C SER A 51 4.52 -14.67 9.27
N ILE A 52 4.68 -14.48 7.96
CA ILE A 52 3.66 -14.83 6.95
C ILE A 52 3.26 -16.30 7.05
N SER A 53 4.24 -17.21 7.03
CA SER A 53 4.00 -18.66 7.09
C SER A 53 3.28 -19.07 8.38
N SER A 54 3.65 -18.47 9.52
CA SER A 54 3.01 -18.74 10.82
C SER A 54 1.57 -18.29 10.89
N TRP A 55 1.20 -17.19 10.21
CA TRP A 55 -0.17 -16.71 10.18
C TRP A 55 -1.03 -17.48 9.17
N CYS A 56 -0.47 -17.79 8.00
CA CYS A 56 -1.16 -18.61 7.01
C CYS A 56 -1.45 -20.04 7.51
N SER A 57 -0.57 -20.63 8.32
CA SER A 57 -0.78 -21.98 8.84
C SER A 57 -1.85 -22.08 9.93
N LYS A 58 -2.35 -20.96 10.47
CA LYS A 58 -3.42 -20.95 11.48
C LYS A 58 -4.80 -21.34 10.94
N TYR A 59 -4.96 -21.43 9.63
CA TYR A 59 -6.20 -21.87 9.01
C TYR A 59 -5.90 -22.85 7.88
N SER A 60 -6.52 -24.02 7.93
CA SER A 60 -6.31 -25.11 6.98
C SER A 60 -7.25 -25.09 5.78
N GLY A 61 -8.19 -24.13 5.71
CA GLY A 61 -9.17 -24.05 4.62
C GLY A 61 -8.65 -23.43 3.33
N TRP A 62 -7.42 -22.90 3.34
CA TRP A 62 -6.71 -22.47 2.14
C TRP A 62 -5.44 -23.29 1.91
N LYS A 63 -4.90 -23.26 0.70
CA LYS A 63 -3.56 -23.79 0.45
C LYS A 63 -2.52 -22.83 1.03
N GLN A 64 -1.59 -23.38 1.83
CA GLN A 64 -0.54 -22.61 2.50
C GLN A 64 0.19 -21.66 1.54
N SER A 65 0.68 -22.18 0.41
CA SER A 65 1.41 -21.38 -0.58
C SER A 65 0.57 -20.25 -1.20
N SER A 66 -0.74 -20.46 -1.37
CA SER A 66 -1.64 -19.42 -1.88
C SER A 66 -1.76 -18.27 -0.89
N CYS A 67 -2.01 -18.60 0.39
CA CYS A 67 -2.07 -17.60 1.46
C CYS A 67 -0.75 -16.83 1.59
N GLU A 68 0.38 -17.52 1.56
CA GLU A 68 1.70 -16.89 1.70
C GLU A 68 1.97 -15.90 0.57
N CYS A 69 1.63 -16.26 -0.68
CA CYS A 69 1.77 -15.35 -1.81
C CYS A 69 0.89 -14.10 -1.64
N ILE A 70 -0.41 -14.29 -1.34
CA ILE A 70 -1.36 -13.20 -1.14
C ILE A 70 -0.86 -12.27 -0.04
N MET A 71 -0.60 -12.78 1.17
CA MET A 71 -0.15 -11.95 2.30
C MET A 71 1.16 -11.22 2.00
N SER A 72 2.09 -11.83 1.26
CA SER A 72 3.34 -11.17 0.88
C SER A 72 3.12 -9.95 -0.01
N HIS A 73 2.16 -10.02 -0.93
CA HIS A 73 1.81 -8.92 -1.83
C HIS A 73 0.91 -7.87 -1.18
N GLU A 74 -0.01 -8.31 -0.32
CA GLU A 74 -0.95 -7.44 0.37
C GLU A 74 -0.24 -6.57 1.42
N SER A 75 0.59 -7.17 2.28
CA SER A 75 1.13 -6.45 3.45
C SER A 75 2.61 -6.66 3.72
N ARG A 76 3.26 -7.60 3.02
CA ARG A 76 4.63 -8.04 3.33
C ARG A 76 4.76 -8.53 4.79
N GLY A 77 3.67 -9.02 5.37
CA GLY A 77 3.59 -9.46 6.77
C GLY A 77 3.43 -8.32 7.79
N ASN A 78 3.13 -7.09 7.37
CA ASN A 78 2.89 -5.97 8.29
C ASN A 78 1.42 -5.94 8.75
N ALA A 79 1.16 -6.28 10.01
CA ALA A 79 -0.19 -6.25 10.59
C ALA A 79 -0.79 -4.84 10.74
N ASN A 80 0.04 -3.79 10.64
CA ASN A 80 -0.41 -2.41 10.61
C ASN A 80 -0.31 -1.81 9.20
N ALA A 81 -0.20 -2.63 8.16
CA ALA A 81 -0.27 -2.15 6.78
C ALA A 81 -1.64 -1.51 6.53
N VAL A 82 -1.65 -0.39 5.81
CA VAL A 82 -2.85 0.35 5.43
C VAL A 82 -2.70 0.72 3.97
N ASN A 83 -3.71 0.51 3.15
CA ASN A 83 -3.79 1.10 1.82
C ASN A 83 -5.08 1.91 1.74
N GLN A 84 -5.06 3.06 1.06
CA GLN A 84 -6.27 3.84 0.78
C GLN A 84 -6.57 3.80 -0.70
N ASN A 85 -7.76 3.31 -1.04
CA ASN A 85 -8.21 3.25 -2.42
C ASN A 85 -8.76 4.59 -2.89
N PHE A 86 -8.78 4.76 -4.20
CA PHE A 86 -9.54 5.83 -4.84
C PHE A 86 -11.02 5.73 -4.43
N GLY A 87 -11.57 6.77 -3.80
CA GLY A 87 -12.89 6.75 -3.18
C GLY A 87 -12.88 6.66 -1.64
N GLY A 88 -11.70 6.57 -1.02
CA GLY A 88 -11.52 6.78 0.42
C GLY A 88 -11.67 5.53 1.30
N SER A 89 -12.01 4.36 0.72
CA SER A 89 -12.01 3.11 1.47
C SER A 89 -10.57 2.69 1.85
N TYR A 90 -10.42 2.00 2.97
CA TYR A 90 -9.13 1.50 3.46
C TYR A 90 -9.03 -0.02 3.39
N ASP A 91 -7.88 -0.54 3.01
CA ASP A 91 -7.49 -1.93 3.21
C ASP A 91 -6.49 -2.02 4.35
N VAL A 92 -6.69 -2.92 5.32
CA VAL A 92 -5.85 -2.95 6.52
C VAL A 92 -5.39 -4.34 6.93
N GLY A 93 -4.21 -4.36 7.55
CA GLY A 93 -3.59 -5.52 8.17
C GLY A 93 -3.06 -6.56 7.20
N LEU A 94 -2.82 -7.75 7.72
CA LEU A 94 -2.07 -8.82 7.05
C LEU A 94 -2.65 -9.20 5.68
N TRP A 95 -3.98 -9.32 5.59
CA TRP A 95 -4.69 -9.66 4.35
C TRP A 95 -5.36 -8.46 3.67
N GLN A 96 -5.01 -7.23 4.07
CA GLN A 96 -5.54 -5.99 3.50
C GLN A 96 -7.08 -6.02 3.38
N ILE A 97 -7.75 -6.16 4.53
CA ILE A 97 -9.21 -6.27 4.55
C ILE A 97 -9.85 -4.90 4.30
N ASN A 98 -10.60 -4.78 3.21
CA ASN A 98 -11.27 -3.54 2.82
C ASN A 98 -12.35 -3.11 3.83
N SER A 99 -12.46 -1.80 4.04
CA SER A 99 -13.40 -1.13 4.94
C SER A 99 -14.88 -1.36 4.62
N ALA A 100 -15.23 -1.68 3.37
CA ALA A 100 -16.58 -2.11 3.01
C ALA A 100 -17.01 -3.38 3.75
N ASN A 101 -16.05 -4.20 4.21
CA ASN A 101 -16.32 -5.49 4.85
C ASN A 101 -16.30 -5.43 6.39
N TRP A 102 -15.84 -4.33 6.99
CA TRP A 102 -15.60 -4.25 8.44
C TRP A 102 -16.90 -4.40 9.25
N GLY A 103 -18.03 -3.91 8.74
CA GLY A 103 -19.34 -4.13 9.37
C GLY A 103 -19.66 -5.62 9.57
N SER A 104 -19.35 -6.44 8.58
CA SER A 104 -19.67 -7.87 8.55
C SER A 104 -18.65 -8.74 9.31
N CYS A 105 -17.43 -8.24 9.55
CA CYS A 105 -16.34 -9.06 10.07
C CYS A 105 -15.72 -8.57 11.38
N SER A 106 -15.78 -7.28 11.69
CA SER A 106 -15.11 -6.65 12.84
C SER A 106 -15.98 -5.62 13.56
N GLY A 107 -17.30 -5.68 13.38
CA GLY A 107 -18.26 -4.77 14.05
C GLY A 107 -18.09 -3.31 13.63
N GLY A 108 -17.65 -3.08 12.40
CA GLY A 108 -17.43 -1.74 11.83
C GLY A 108 -16.08 -1.11 12.17
N LYS A 109 -15.21 -1.79 12.92
CA LYS A 109 -13.88 -1.27 13.30
C LYS A 109 -12.80 -1.79 12.37
N ALA A 110 -11.73 -1.03 12.17
CA ALA A 110 -10.56 -1.51 11.45
C ALA A 110 -9.97 -2.77 12.14
N PRO A 111 -9.86 -3.92 11.47
CA PRO A 111 -9.33 -5.15 12.06
C PRO A 111 -7.79 -5.13 12.13
N CYS A 112 -7.24 -4.24 12.97
CA CYS A 112 -5.80 -4.03 13.14
C CYS A 112 -5.12 -5.10 14.01
N ASP A 113 -5.88 -5.74 14.90
CA ASP A 113 -5.41 -6.92 15.61
C ASP A 113 -5.26 -8.11 14.63
N PRO A 114 -4.08 -8.77 14.56
CA PRO A 114 -3.83 -9.86 13.61
C PRO A 114 -4.85 -11.01 13.67
N SER A 115 -5.33 -11.36 14.87
CA SER A 115 -6.33 -12.42 15.05
C SER A 115 -7.69 -12.01 14.48
N THR A 116 -8.10 -10.77 14.69
CA THR A 116 -9.30 -10.18 14.10
C THR A 116 -9.17 -10.08 12.58
N ASN A 117 -8.01 -9.68 12.07
CA ASN A 117 -7.72 -9.62 10.64
C ASN A 117 -7.83 -11.00 9.99
N LEU A 118 -7.26 -12.04 10.61
CA LEU A 118 -7.40 -13.44 10.18
C LEU A 118 -8.87 -13.88 10.14
N ASN A 119 -9.65 -13.56 11.17
CA ASN A 119 -11.07 -13.91 11.20
C ASN A 119 -11.87 -13.21 10.09
N CYS A 120 -11.53 -11.96 9.78
CA CYS A 120 -12.07 -11.25 8.62
C CYS A 120 -11.65 -11.90 7.29
N ALA A 121 -10.37 -12.24 7.12
CA ALA A 121 -9.86 -12.88 5.91
C ALA A 121 -10.58 -14.20 5.62
N LYS A 122 -10.78 -15.04 6.64
CA LYS A 122 -11.54 -16.29 6.52
C LYS A 122 -12.97 -16.06 6.02
N LYS A 123 -13.65 -15.01 6.49
CA LYS A 123 -15.00 -14.65 6.04
C LYS A 123 -14.99 -14.19 4.58
N VAL A 124 -14.09 -13.29 4.21
CA VAL A 124 -13.96 -12.80 2.82
C VAL A 124 -13.66 -13.96 1.87
N PHE A 125 -12.78 -14.87 2.27
CA PHE A 125 -12.44 -16.08 1.51
C PHE A 125 -13.66 -16.98 1.31
N ALA A 126 -14.44 -17.19 2.38
CA ALA A 126 -15.69 -17.94 2.30
C ALA A 126 -16.74 -17.26 1.39
N TRP A 127 -16.87 -15.93 1.44
CA TRP A 127 -17.74 -15.17 0.51
C TRP A 127 -17.29 -15.32 -0.95
N GLY A 128 -15.99 -15.50 -1.17
CA GLY A 128 -15.39 -15.85 -2.45
C GLY A 128 -15.69 -17.28 -2.93
N GLY A 129 -16.41 -18.09 -2.14
CA GLY A 129 -16.62 -19.51 -2.43
C GLY A 129 -15.42 -20.37 -2.06
N ASN A 130 -14.68 -19.98 -1.02
CA ASN A 130 -13.42 -20.60 -0.60
C ASN A 130 -12.32 -20.54 -1.68
N THR A 131 -12.22 -19.37 -2.31
CA THR A 131 -11.12 -19.06 -3.24
C THR A 131 -10.59 -17.64 -3.03
N TRP A 132 -9.40 -17.36 -3.57
CA TRP A 132 -8.75 -16.05 -3.46
C TRP A 132 -9.29 -14.99 -4.44
N LYS A 133 -10.36 -15.26 -5.20
CA LYS A 133 -10.84 -14.38 -6.28
C LYS A 133 -11.22 -12.95 -5.87
N LEU A 134 -11.48 -12.73 -4.58
CA LEU A 134 -11.84 -11.41 -4.04
C LEU A 134 -10.63 -10.55 -3.66
N TRP A 135 -9.42 -11.11 -3.69
CA TRP A 135 -8.18 -10.36 -3.57
C TRP A 135 -7.66 -10.01 -4.96
N SER A 136 -7.44 -8.73 -5.23
CA SER A 136 -6.90 -8.28 -6.52
C SER A 136 -5.51 -8.89 -6.82
N THR A 137 -4.73 -9.19 -5.77
CA THR A 137 -3.42 -9.85 -5.86
C THR A 137 -3.50 -11.32 -6.30
N CYS A 138 -4.69 -11.93 -6.34
CA CYS A 138 -4.84 -13.33 -6.73
C CYS A 138 -4.35 -13.61 -8.16
N SER A 139 -4.47 -12.66 -9.07
CA SER A 139 -4.01 -12.80 -10.46
C SER A 139 -2.49 -12.82 -10.55
N ILE A 140 -1.81 -12.01 -9.72
CA ILE A 140 -0.34 -11.98 -9.62
C ILE A 140 0.15 -13.32 -9.08
N CYS A 141 -0.54 -13.88 -8.10
CA CYS A 141 -0.22 -15.17 -7.50
C CYS A 141 -0.68 -16.38 -8.35
N GLY A 142 -1.54 -16.20 -9.35
CA GLY A 142 -2.13 -17.29 -10.12
C GLY A 142 -3.09 -18.18 -9.30
N VAL A 143 -3.76 -17.62 -8.29
CA VAL A 143 -4.55 -18.38 -7.28
C VAL A 143 -6.01 -17.98 -7.17
N CYS A 144 -6.56 -17.17 -8.08
CA CYS A 144 -7.95 -16.69 -7.97
C CYS A 144 -8.99 -17.81 -7.84
N GLY A 145 -8.82 -18.92 -8.55
CA GLY A 145 -9.68 -20.11 -8.45
C GLY A 145 -9.24 -21.14 -7.42
N SER A 146 -8.09 -20.91 -6.77
CA SER A 146 -7.54 -21.84 -5.79
C SER A 146 -8.12 -21.59 -4.42
N SER A 147 -8.28 -22.65 -3.65
CA SER A 147 -8.37 -22.57 -2.19
C SER A 147 -7.02 -22.19 -1.61
#